data_AF-A0A7V9Z992-F1
#
_entry.id   AF-A0A7V9Z992-F1
#
_cell.length_a   1.000
_cell.length_b   1.000
_cell.length_c   1.000
_cell.angle_alpha   90.00
_cell.angle_beta   90.00
_cell.angle_gamma   90.00
#
_symmetry.space_group_name_H-M   'P 1'
#
loop_
_entity.id
_entity.type
_entity.pdbx_description
1 polymer ?
#
loop_
_entity_poly.entity_id
_entity_poly.type
_entity_poly.pdbx_seq_one_letter_code
_entity_poly.pdbx_strand_id
1 'polypeptide(L)'
;MGNDKKSELEQWLEALCSDPFSSILDETVFRVDVFETETEYIVESELINCTKEQIFVTCENDALIIQVHENENINKQRVVHLPFPLLNKNIRAYFTSPILEIHISKEISANHPNRYMITIHEIDL
;
A
#
# COMPACT_ATOMS: atom_id res chain seq x y z
N MET A 1 14.39 32.55 -11.23
CA MET A 1 14.63 31.33 -10.44
C MET A 1 13.30 30.97 -9.80
N GLY A 2 12.56 30.02 -10.37
CA GLY A 2 11.32 29.54 -9.76
C GLY A 2 11.67 28.81 -8.48
N ASN A 3 11.09 29.22 -7.35
CA ASN A 3 11.15 28.45 -6.12
C ASN A 3 10.12 27.32 -6.28
N ASP A 4 10.50 26.24 -6.96
CA ASP A 4 9.66 25.04 -7.03
C ASP A 4 9.67 24.42 -5.63
N LYS A 5 8.67 24.79 -4.83
CA LYS A 5 8.40 24.15 -3.55
C LYS A 5 7.94 22.73 -3.87
N LYS A 6 8.72 21.74 -3.42
CA LYS A 6 8.29 20.34 -3.45
C LYS A 6 6.96 20.18 -2.76
N SER A 7 6.08 19.34 -3.31
CA SER A 7 4.81 19.03 -2.65
C SER A 7 5.07 18.32 -1.31
N GLU A 8 4.11 18.37 -0.39
CA GLU A 8 4.20 17.62 0.88
C GLU A 8 4.34 16.11 0.63
N LEU A 9 3.76 15.63 -0.46
CA LEU A 9 3.85 14.25 -0.90
C LEU A 9 5.24 13.88 -1.42
N GLU A 10 5.85 14.71 -2.27
CA GLU A 10 7.22 14.49 -2.75
C GLU A 10 8.21 14.42 -1.59
N GLN A 11 8.02 15.29 -0.59
CA GLN A 11 8.81 15.26 0.64
C GLN A 11 8.60 13.98 1.44
N TRP A 12 7.35 13.48 1.52
CA TRP A 12 7.04 12.22 2.17
C TRP A 12 7.67 11.02 1.44
N LEU A 13 7.60 10.96 0.11
CA LEU A 13 8.25 9.90 -0.69
C LEU A 13 9.78 9.92 -0.49
N GLU A 14 10.39 11.10 -0.48
CA GLU A 14 11.83 11.24 -0.21
C GLU A 14 12.20 10.76 1.20
N ALA A 15 11.38 11.09 2.20
CA ALA A 15 11.57 10.62 3.56
C ALA A 15 11.45 9.09 3.66
N LEU A 16 10.45 8.49 2.98
CA LEU A 16 10.26 7.04 2.93
C LEU A 16 11.48 6.34 2.32
N CYS A 17 11.99 6.82 1.19
CA CYS A 17 13.17 6.27 0.52
C CYS A 17 14.48 6.47 1.33
N SER A 18 14.51 7.47 2.21
CA SER A 18 15.68 7.78 3.03
C SER A 18 15.65 7.10 4.40
N ASP A 19 14.59 6.37 4.73
CA ASP A 19 14.46 5.70 6.02
C ASP A 19 15.42 4.49 6.10
N PRO A 20 16.44 4.54 6.97
CA PRO A 20 17.40 3.43 7.12
C PRO A 20 16.76 2.16 7.69
N PHE A 21 15.59 2.25 8.31
CA PHE A 21 14.84 1.09 8.79
C PHE A 21 14.00 0.44 7.67
N SER A 22 13.75 1.14 6.56
CA SER A 22 12.99 0.56 5.45
C SER A 22 13.69 -0.66 4.87
N SER A 23 15.01 -0.59 4.66
CA SER A 23 15.80 -1.72 4.13
C SER A 23 15.78 -2.94 5.05
N ILE A 24 15.84 -2.73 6.38
CA ILE A 24 15.73 -3.80 7.37
C ILE A 24 14.34 -4.47 7.25
N LEU A 25 13.29 -3.68 7.13
CA LEU A 25 11.93 -4.20 6.99
C LEU A 25 11.70 -4.89 5.63
N ASP A 26 12.33 -4.42 4.56
CA ASP A 26 12.29 -5.05 3.23
C ASP A 26 12.91 -6.45 3.29
N GLU A 27 14.05 -6.59 3.97
CA GLU A 27 14.75 -7.87 4.14
C GLU A 27 14.04 -8.82 5.12
N THR A 28 13.47 -8.29 6.20
CA THR A 28 12.92 -9.12 7.30
C THR A 28 11.43 -9.42 7.17
N VAL A 29 10.68 -8.62 6.43
CA VAL A 29 9.22 -8.76 6.25
C VAL A 29 8.89 -9.00 4.78
N PHE A 30 8.88 -7.93 3.99
CA PHE A 30 8.79 -7.92 2.52
C PHE A 30 8.99 -6.49 2.01
N ARG A 31 9.43 -6.39 0.75
CA ARG A 31 9.64 -5.11 0.07
C ARG A 31 8.33 -4.39 -0.22
N VAL A 32 8.31 -3.09 0.01
CA VAL A 32 7.21 -2.20 -0.37
C VAL A 32 7.74 -1.01 -1.15
N ASP A 33 7.22 -0.78 -2.36
CA ASP A 33 7.49 0.41 -3.14
C ASP A 33 6.22 1.26 -3.26
N VAL A 34 6.37 2.58 -3.36
CA VAL A 34 5.25 3.50 -3.55
C VAL A 34 5.50 4.35 -4.78
N PHE A 35 4.52 4.34 -5.69
CA PHE A 35 4.55 5.11 -6.92
C PHE A 35 3.40 6.12 -6.94
N GLU A 36 3.65 7.24 -7.60
CA GLU A 36 2.63 8.25 -7.89
C GLU A 36 2.41 8.34 -9.40
N THR A 37 1.14 8.28 -9.79
CA THR A 37 0.68 8.61 -11.15
C THR A 37 -0.12 9.91 -11.12
N GLU A 38 -0.63 10.38 -12.26
CA GLU A 38 -1.49 11.57 -12.28
C GLU A 38 -2.78 11.38 -11.46
N THR A 39 -3.37 10.19 -11.49
CA THR A 39 -4.71 9.91 -10.94
C THR A 39 -4.72 9.02 -9.71
N GLU A 40 -3.65 8.27 -9.45
CA GLU A 40 -3.58 7.25 -8.39
C GLU A 40 -2.22 7.22 -7.69
N TYR A 41 -2.23 6.76 -6.44
CA TYR A 41 -1.06 6.21 -5.76
C TYR A 41 -1.09 4.70 -5.87
N ILE A 42 0.07 4.09 -6.08
CA ILE A 42 0.20 2.64 -6.21
C ILE A 42 1.19 2.17 -5.15
N VAL A 43 0.73 1.32 -4.23
CA VAL A 43 1.59 0.63 -3.27
C VAL A 43 1.82 -0.78 -3.81
N GLU A 44 3.06 -1.09 -4.15
CA GLU A 44 3.49 -2.40 -4.64
C GLU A 44 4.17 -3.17 -3.50
N SER A 45 3.88 -4.47 -3.36
CA SER A 45 4.54 -5.33 -2.37
C SER A 45 4.94 -6.67 -2.97
N GLU A 46 6.17 -7.10 -2.69
CA GLU A 46 6.73 -8.38 -3.16
C GLU A 46 6.48 -9.49 -2.11
N LEU A 47 5.38 -10.23 -2.29
CA LEU A 47 4.89 -11.25 -1.36
C LEU A 47 5.19 -12.67 -1.89
N ILE A 48 6.43 -13.11 -1.70
CA ILE A 48 6.91 -14.41 -2.18
C ILE A 48 6.28 -15.57 -1.39
N ASN A 49 5.94 -16.66 -2.09
CA ASN A 49 5.44 -17.93 -1.54
C ASN A 49 4.13 -17.81 -0.73
N CYS A 50 3.21 -16.94 -1.14
CA CYS A 50 1.87 -16.89 -0.57
C CYS A 50 0.78 -16.91 -1.65
N THR A 51 -0.41 -17.37 -1.31
CA THR A 51 -1.61 -17.24 -2.14
C THR A 51 -2.44 -16.05 -1.70
N LYS A 52 -3.36 -15.60 -2.57
CA LYS A 52 -4.26 -14.49 -2.30
C LYS A 52 -5.04 -14.66 -0.98
N GLU A 53 -5.48 -15.87 -0.67
CA GLU A 53 -6.28 -16.19 0.53
C GLU A 53 -5.50 -15.96 1.82
N GLN A 54 -4.18 -15.92 1.75
CA GLN A 54 -3.30 -15.64 2.88
C GLN A 54 -3.08 -14.14 3.09
N ILE A 55 -3.49 -13.30 2.15
CA ILE A 55 -3.19 -11.86 2.16
C ILE A 55 -4.42 -11.09 2.65
N PHE A 56 -4.21 -10.24 3.64
CA PHE A 56 -5.22 -9.34 4.17
C PHE A 56 -4.73 -7.90 4.06
N VAL A 57 -5.55 -7.06 3.44
CA VAL A 57 -5.28 -5.62 3.31
C VAL A 57 -6.36 -4.86 4.05
N THR A 58 -5.95 -4.06 5.03
CA THR A 58 -6.85 -3.23 5.82
C THR A 58 -6.41 -1.77 5.82
N CYS A 59 -7.35 -0.87 6.08
CA CYS A 59 -7.13 0.57 6.12
C CYS A 59 -7.59 1.13 7.46
N GLU A 60 -6.74 1.91 8.13
CA GLU A 60 -7.06 2.64 9.35
C GLU A 60 -6.51 4.06 9.26
N ASN A 61 -7.40 5.06 9.21
CA ASN A 61 -7.04 6.48 9.04
C ASN A 61 -6.17 6.73 7.79
N ASP A 62 -4.86 6.90 7.97
CA ASP A 62 -3.82 7.12 6.97
C ASP A 62 -2.92 5.88 6.76
N ALA A 63 -3.16 4.81 7.51
CA ALA A 63 -2.38 3.58 7.49
C ALA A 63 -3.00 2.53 6.57
N LEU A 64 -2.20 2.06 5.61
CA LEU A 64 -2.46 0.85 4.83
C LEU A 64 -1.70 -0.31 5.47
N ILE A 65 -2.43 -1.33 5.91
CA ILE A 65 -1.87 -2.47 6.64
C ILE A 65 -1.97 -3.71 5.76
N ILE A 66 -0.83 -4.32 5.46
CA ILE A 66 -0.71 -5.53 4.65
C ILE A 66 -0.23 -6.66 5.54
N GLN A 67 -1.02 -7.73 5.65
CA GLN A 67 -0.73 -8.91 6.45
C GLN A 67 -0.69 -10.15 5.58
N VAL A 68 0.30 -11.01 5.83
CA VAL A 68 0.35 -12.38 5.27
C VAL A 68 0.20 -13.36 6.41
N HIS A 69 -0.80 -14.21 6.31
CA HIS A 69 -1.15 -15.21 7.30
C HIS A 69 -0.60 -16.59 6.94
N GLU A 70 -0.15 -17.31 7.95
CA GLU A 70 0.16 -18.73 7.86
C GLU A 70 -0.69 -19.46 8.89
N ASN A 71 -1.68 -20.23 8.40
CA ASN A 71 -2.79 -20.73 9.21
C ASN A 71 -3.55 -19.58 9.88
N GLU A 72 -3.78 -19.64 11.20
CA GLU A 72 -4.50 -18.61 11.95
C GLU A 72 -3.58 -17.48 12.46
N ASN A 73 -2.27 -17.55 12.23
CA ASN A 73 -1.31 -16.58 12.74
C ASN A 73 -0.88 -15.59 11.66
N ILE A 74 -0.67 -14.33 12.07
CA ILE A 74 0.02 -13.33 11.24
C ILE A 74 1.50 -13.73 11.19
N ASN A 75 1.99 -14.09 10.00
CA ASN A 75 3.40 -14.40 9.79
C ASN A 75 4.19 -13.11 9.50
N LYS A 76 3.66 -12.27 8.61
CA LYS A 76 4.30 -11.02 8.17
C LYS A 76 3.30 -9.87 8.19
N GLN A 77 3.76 -8.67 8.55
CA GLN A 77 2.95 -7.46 8.54
C GLN A 77 3.79 -6.23 8.17
N ARG A 78 3.30 -5.43 7.21
CA ARG A 78 3.79 -4.07 6.92
C ARG A 78 2.67 -3.07 7.14
N VAL A 79 3.04 -1.91 7.66
CA VAL A 79 2.18 -0.72 7.75
C VAL A 79 2.81 0.38 6.92
N VAL A 80 2.04 0.97 6.00
CA VAL A 80 2.44 2.11 5.18
C VAL A 80 1.60 3.30 5.59
N HIS A 81 2.23 4.30 6.23
CA HIS A 81 1.58 5.54 6.63
C HIS A 81 1.64 6.55 5.48
N LEU A 82 0.50 6.82 4.86
CA LEU A 82 0.40 7.76 3.74
C LEU A 82 0.24 9.19 4.27
N PRO A 83 0.66 10.22 3.51
CA PRO A 83 0.56 11.62 3.95
C PRO A 83 -0.86 12.18 3.80
N PHE A 84 -1.87 11.32 3.71
CA PHE A 84 -3.27 11.69 3.55
C PHE A 84 -4.18 10.58 4.10
N PRO A 85 -5.41 10.92 4.53
CA PRO A 85 -6.37 9.92 4.96
C PRO A 85 -6.83 9.04 3.79
N LEU A 86 -6.96 7.74 4.08
CA LEU A 86 -7.55 6.74 3.19
C LEU A 86 -9.08 6.75 3.22
N LEU A 87 -9.67 7.45 4.19
CA LEU A 87 -11.10 7.67 4.30
C LEU A 87 -11.66 8.27 3.00
N ASN A 88 -12.74 7.67 2.49
CA ASN A 88 -13.43 8.06 1.25
C ASN A 88 -12.58 7.94 -0.03
N LYS A 89 -11.44 7.24 0.00
CA LYS A 89 -10.70 6.90 -1.23
C LYS A 89 -11.29 5.66 -1.90
N ASN A 90 -11.27 5.63 -3.22
CA ASN A 90 -11.49 4.38 -3.95
C ASN A 90 -10.17 3.60 -3.93
N ILE A 91 -10.19 2.41 -3.31
CA ILE A 91 -9.01 1.54 -3.16
C ILE A 91 -9.31 0.20 -3.82
N ARG A 92 -8.42 -0.24 -4.70
CA ARG A 92 -8.50 -1.52 -5.42
C ARG A 92 -7.18 -2.27 -5.23
N ALA A 93 -7.26 -3.57 -4.95
CA ALA A 93 -6.08 -4.40 -4.78
C ALA A 93 -6.10 -5.56 -5.78
N TYR A 94 -4.94 -5.83 -6.36
CA TYR A 94 -4.71 -6.89 -7.34
C TYR A 94 -3.51 -7.71 -6.93
N PHE A 95 -3.64 -9.03 -6.94
CA PHE A 95 -2.53 -9.93 -6.66
C PHE A 95 -2.27 -10.83 -7.85
N THR A 96 -1.03 -10.76 -8.33
CA THR A 96 -0.46 -11.65 -9.33
C THR A 96 0.90 -12.09 -8.80
N SER A 97 0.96 -13.29 -8.23
CA SER A 97 2.15 -13.77 -7.52
C SER A 97 3.46 -13.49 -8.29
N PRO A 98 4.47 -12.88 -7.65
CA PRO A 98 4.54 -12.53 -6.22
C PRO A 98 4.06 -11.10 -5.89
N ILE A 99 3.48 -10.37 -6.82
CA ILE A 99 3.24 -8.93 -6.69
C ILE A 99 1.80 -8.64 -6.24
N LEU A 100 1.67 -7.87 -5.15
CA LEU A 100 0.43 -7.23 -4.73
C LEU A 100 0.50 -5.74 -5.10
N GLU A 101 -0.45 -5.28 -5.90
CA GLU A 101 -0.63 -3.88 -6.26
C GLU A 101 -1.88 -3.32 -5.57
N ILE A 102 -1.74 -2.22 -4.83
CA ILE A 102 -2.85 -1.52 -4.17
C ILE A 102 -2.94 -0.12 -4.77
N HIS A 103 -3.98 0.09 -5.56
CA HIS A 103 -4.31 1.35 -6.23
C HIS A 103 -5.22 2.19 -5.36
N ILE A 104 -4.79 3.41 -5.06
CA ILE A 104 -5.51 4.39 -4.23
C ILE A 104 -5.80 5.61 -5.10
N SER A 105 -7.06 5.85 -5.42
CA SER A 105 -7.46 7.02 -6.21
C SER A 105 -7.13 8.33 -5.48
N LYS A 106 -6.64 9.32 -6.21
CA LYS A 106 -6.49 10.69 -5.68
C LYS A 106 -7.84 11.37 -5.49
N GLU A 107 -8.84 10.98 -6.27
CA GLU A 107 -10.20 11.52 -6.15
C GLU A 107 -10.93 10.99 -4.91
N ILE A 108 -11.89 11.78 -4.42
CA ILE A 108 -12.75 11.40 -3.30
C ILE A 108 -13.96 10.67 -3.87
N SER A 109 -14.27 9.48 -3.35
CA SER A 109 -15.47 8.75 -3.69
C SER A 109 -16.53 8.92 -2.60
N ALA A 110 -17.59 9.68 -2.90
CA ALA A 110 -18.72 9.91 -1.98
C ALA A 110 -19.56 8.64 -1.70
N ASN A 111 -19.38 7.56 -2.48
CA ASN A 111 -20.26 6.39 -2.49
C ASN A 111 -19.61 5.10 -1.98
N HIS A 112 -18.36 5.14 -1.51
CA HIS A 112 -17.72 3.95 -0.94
C HIS A 112 -17.81 4.01 0.59
N PRO A 113 -18.70 3.22 1.22
CA PRO A 113 -18.75 3.14 2.69
C PRO A 113 -17.38 2.68 3.18
N ASN A 114 -16.99 3.14 4.38
CA ASN A 114 -15.76 2.75 5.08
C ASN A 114 -15.45 1.26 4.95
N ARG A 115 -14.62 0.91 3.95
CA ARG A 115 -14.13 -0.45 3.79
C ARG A 115 -12.86 -0.56 4.62
N TYR A 116 -13.02 -1.10 5.83
CA TYR A 116 -11.88 -1.46 6.66
C TYR A 116 -11.02 -2.55 6.04
N MET A 117 -11.63 -3.42 5.22
CA MET A 117 -10.94 -4.51 4.54
C MET A 117 -11.11 -4.37 3.03
N ILE A 118 -10.00 -4.49 2.30
CA ILE A 118 -9.95 -4.36 0.84
C ILE A 118 -10.06 -5.75 0.22
N THR A 119 -11.02 -5.92 -0.69
CA THR A 119 -11.11 -7.13 -1.49
C THR A 119 -9.95 -7.17 -2.48
N ILE A 120 -9.20 -8.26 -2.46
CA ILE A 120 -8.10 -8.51 -3.40
C ILE A 120 -8.67 -9.26 -4.60
N HIS A 121 -8.39 -8.76 -5.80
CA HIS A 121 -8.73 -9.43 -7.05
C HIS A 121 -7.51 -10.19 -7.55
N GLU A 122 -7.73 -11.40 -8.06
CA GLU A 122 -6.67 -12.15 -8.75
C GLU A 122 -6.79 -11.85 -10.23
N ILE A 123 -5.67 -11.61 -10.89
CA ILE A 123 -5.62 -11.41 -12.33
C ILE A 123 -4.97 -12.65 -12.94
N ASP A 124 -5.78 -13.48 -13.61
CA ASP A 124 -5.25 -14.53 -14.47
C ASP A 124 -4.65 -13.86 -15.72
N LEU A 125 -3.33 -13.97 -15.89
CA LEU A 125 -2.61 -13.55 -17.10
C LEU A 125 -2.76 -14.56 -18.24
#